data_AF-A0A842LV99-F1
#
_entry.id   AF-A0A842LV99-F1
#
_cell.length_a   1.000
_cell.length_b   1.000
_cell.length_c   1.000
_cell.angle_alpha   90.00
_cell.angle_beta   90.00
_cell.angle_gamma   90.00
#
_symmetry.space_group_name_H-M   'P 1'
#
loop_
_entity.id
_entity.type
_entity.pdbx_description
1 polymer ?
#
loop_
_entity_poly.entity_id
_entity_poly.type
_entity_poly.pdbx_seq_one_letter_code
_entity_poly.pdbx_strand_id
1 'polypeptide(L)'
;MRVCESNKKIFNLYELAVGGLGALSVPSVLLSITLFFAYGSIPDLLLPSFKDSLSFVFLISSLILGLVLHEFSHIIVLANRGVKNISVGISISGIWGGFVKADVSPETYSEIKLPFYSSGLGSNLLIFLLFLPFAKINPYLHIISVVNFWLLVMNAIPAPLMDGGKVFESIFKRLNLEKYMELISAGVLLIWLMIIIFKILF
;
A
#
# COMPACT_ATOMS: atom_id res chain seq x y z
N MET A 1 3.09 24.36 6.61
CA MET A 1 1.96 23.42 6.79
C MET A 1 0.92 23.95 7.79
N ARG A 2 0.34 25.13 7.54
CA ARG A 2 -0.75 25.67 8.39
C ARG A 2 -2.04 24.85 8.32
N VAL A 3 -2.22 24.06 7.27
CA VAL A 3 -3.45 23.27 7.01
C VAL A 3 -3.64 22.18 8.07
N CYS A 4 -2.61 21.41 8.42
CA CYS A 4 -2.71 20.37 9.45
C CYS A 4 -2.94 20.97 10.85
N GLU A 5 -2.34 22.12 11.15
CA GLU A 5 -2.53 22.82 12.43
C GLU A 5 -3.97 23.31 12.60
N SER A 6 -4.60 23.81 11.53
CA SER A 6 -5.99 24.30 11.57
C SER A 6 -7.04 23.20 11.79
N ASN A 7 -6.74 21.95 11.41
CA ASN A 7 -7.68 20.82 11.41
C ASN A 7 -7.09 19.56 12.05
N LYS A 8 -6.29 19.73 13.11
CA LYS A 8 -5.48 18.66 13.72
C LYS A 8 -6.27 17.39 14.07
N LYS A 9 -7.51 17.52 14.53
CA LYS A 9 -8.38 16.37 14.84
C LYS A 9 -8.68 15.50 13.61
N ILE A 10 -8.95 16.12 12.47
CA ILE A 10 -9.27 15.41 11.22
C ILE A 10 -8.03 14.67 10.71
N PHE A 11 -6.87 15.32 10.71
CA PHE A 11 -5.64 14.69 10.26
C PHE A 11 -5.15 13.59 11.20
N ASN A 12 -5.34 13.73 12.51
CA ASN A 12 -5.12 12.63 13.46
C ASN A 12 -6.03 11.43 13.19
N LEU A 13 -7.32 11.67 12.92
CA LEU A 13 -8.26 10.60 12.61
C LEU A 13 -7.89 9.93 11.27
N TYR A 14 -7.52 10.72 10.27
CA TYR A 14 -7.03 10.22 8.99
C TYR A 14 -5.81 9.33 9.18
N GLU A 15 -4.76 9.83 9.85
CA GLU A 15 -3.54 9.07 10.14
C GLU A 15 -3.84 7.76 10.88
N LEU A 16 -4.73 7.80 11.88
CA LEU A 16 -5.13 6.60 12.61
C LEU A 16 -5.84 5.60 11.68
N ALA A 17 -6.76 6.06 10.85
CA ALA A 17 -7.52 5.22 9.93
C ALA A 17 -6.61 4.58 8.87
N VAL A 18 -5.84 5.38 8.13
CA VAL A 18 -4.96 4.86 7.07
C VAL A 18 -3.78 4.08 7.66
N GLY A 19 -3.21 4.53 8.78
CA GLY A 19 -2.14 3.78 9.46
C GLY A 19 -2.61 2.41 9.93
N GLY A 20 -3.80 2.34 10.53
CA GLY A 20 -4.40 1.07 10.95
C GLY A 20 -4.74 0.15 9.76
N LEU A 21 -5.41 0.69 8.73
CA LEU A 21 -5.74 -0.05 7.51
C LEU A 21 -4.49 -0.59 6.81
N GLY A 22 -3.44 0.23 6.67
CA GLY A 22 -2.20 -0.20 6.02
C GLY A 22 -1.47 -1.29 6.78
N ALA A 23 -1.35 -1.17 8.11
CA ALA A 23 -0.74 -2.21 8.93
C ALA A 23 -1.48 -3.55 8.83
N LEU A 24 -2.83 -3.52 8.82
CA LEU A 24 -3.66 -4.71 8.66
C LEU A 24 -3.64 -5.28 7.24
N SER A 25 -3.39 -4.44 6.23
CA SER A 25 -3.41 -4.85 4.82
C SER A 25 -2.27 -5.81 4.44
N VAL A 26 -1.10 -5.70 5.08
CA VAL A 26 0.08 -6.53 4.75
C VAL A 26 -0.22 -8.03 4.88
N PRO A 27 -0.70 -8.54 6.03
CA PRO A 27 -1.06 -9.96 6.12
C PRO A 27 -2.22 -10.34 5.19
N SER A 28 -3.19 -9.45 4.95
CA SER A 28 -4.31 -9.71 4.03
C SER A 28 -3.85 -9.83 2.57
N VAL A 29 -2.90 -9.02 2.12
CA VAL A 29 -2.32 -9.11 0.78
C VAL A 29 -1.52 -10.40 0.63
N LEU A 30 -0.70 -10.75 1.61
CA LEU A 30 0.05 -12.01 1.60
C LEU A 30 -0.87 -13.23 1.47
N LEU A 31 -1.96 -13.24 2.24
CA LEU A 31 -2.98 -14.26 2.14
C LEU A 31 -3.64 -14.26 0.75
N SER A 32 -3.99 -13.09 0.21
CA SER A 32 -4.63 -12.96 -1.09
C SER A 32 -3.76 -13.49 -2.23
N ILE A 33 -2.46 -13.14 -2.26
CA ILE A 33 -1.50 -13.65 -3.24
C ILE A 33 -1.37 -15.17 -3.12
N THR A 34 -1.27 -15.68 -1.89
CA THR A 34 -1.19 -17.13 -1.64
C THR A 34 -2.42 -17.86 -2.18
N LEU A 35 -3.62 -17.31 -1.95
CA LEU A 35 -4.87 -17.86 -2.49
C LEU A 35 -4.88 -17.78 -4.03
N PHE A 36 -4.41 -16.70 -4.64
CA PHE A 36 -4.31 -16.62 -6.10
C PHE A 36 -3.42 -17.71 -6.70
N PHE A 37 -2.25 -17.95 -6.12
CA PHE A 37 -1.39 -19.05 -6.56
C PHE A 37 -2.06 -20.41 -6.33
N ALA A 38 -2.73 -20.61 -5.20
CA ALA A 38 -3.36 -21.89 -4.86
C ALA A 38 -4.56 -22.23 -5.77
N TYR A 39 -5.41 -21.26 -6.07
CA TYR A 39 -6.62 -21.48 -6.88
C TYR A 39 -6.38 -21.25 -8.38
N GLY A 40 -5.31 -20.55 -8.77
CA GLY A 40 -4.95 -20.32 -10.17
C GLY A 40 -5.88 -19.37 -10.91
N SER A 41 -6.73 -18.63 -10.21
CA SER A 41 -7.60 -17.61 -10.78
C SER A 41 -7.69 -16.38 -9.87
N ILE A 42 -7.73 -15.21 -10.50
CA ILE A 42 -8.04 -13.94 -9.84
C ILE A 42 -9.55 -13.76 -9.96
N PRO A 43 -10.28 -13.51 -8.86
CA PRO A 43 -11.70 -13.20 -8.94
C PRO A 43 -11.96 -12.05 -9.90
N ASP A 44 -12.97 -12.16 -10.77
CA ASP A 44 -13.31 -11.11 -11.74
C ASP A 44 -13.53 -9.73 -11.09
N LEU A 45 -13.99 -9.72 -9.84
CA LEU A 45 -14.15 -8.50 -9.04
C LEU A 45 -12.84 -7.73 -8.82
N LEU A 46 -11.68 -8.40 -8.91
CA LEU A 46 -10.36 -7.83 -8.75
C LEU A 46 -9.65 -7.60 -10.10
N LEU A 47 -10.36 -7.78 -11.22
CA LEU A 47 -9.89 -7.43 -12.55
C LEU A 47 -10.62 -6.17 -13.04
N PRO A 48 -9.93 -5.21 -13.67
CA PRO A 48 -10.57 -4.01 -14.17
C PRO A 48 -11.57 -4.35 -15.29
N SER A 49 -12.80 -3.83 -15.19
CA SER A 49 -13.83 -4.00 -16.21
C SER A 49 -13.60 -3.05 -17.40
N PHE A 50 -13.11 -3.58 -18.52
CA PHE A 50 -12.98 -2.82 -19.76
C PHE A 50 -14.24 -2.95 -20.61
N LYS A 51 -14.95 -1.84 -20.82
CA LYS A 51 -16.13 -1.79 -21.70
C LYS A 51 -15.90 -1.02 -23.00
N ASP A 52 -15.01 -0.05 -22.96
CA ASP A 52 -14.76 0.91 -24.04
C ASP A 52 -13.33 1.48 -23.97
N SER A 53 -12.95 2.33 -24.93
CA SER A 53 -11.66 3.03 -24.92
C SER A 53 -11.53 4.02 -23.75
N LEU A 54 -12.65 4.55 -23.25
CA LEU A 54 -12.67 5.44 -22.08
C LEU A 54 -12.21 4.72 -20.81
N SER A 55 -12.46 3.42 -20.72
CA SER A 55 -11.99 2.55 -19.63
C SER A 55 -10.45 2.60 -19.49
N PHE A 56 -9.72 2.71 -20.62
CA PHE A 56 -8.26 2.86 -20.59
C PHE A 56 -7.83 4.21 -20.03
N VAL A 57 -8.54 5.30 -20.37
CA VAL A 57 -8.28 6.63 -19.80
C VAL A 57 -8.47 6.60 -18.28
N PHE A 58 -9.57 6.01 -17.80
CA PHE A 58 -9.82 5.86 -16.37
C PHE A 58 -8.79 4.98 -15.66
N LEU A 59 -8.30 3.92 -16.31
CA LEU A 59 -7.23 3.08 -15.78
C LEU A 59 -5.97 3.90 -15.52
N ILE A 60 -5.49 4.64 -16.53
CA ILE A 60 -4.28 5.46 -16.43
C ILE A 60 -4.47 6.61 -15.43
N SER A 61 -5.60 7.32 -15.48
CA SER A 61 -5.91 8.39 -14.53
C SER A 61 -6.00 7.88 -13.10
N SER A 62 -6.61 6.70 -12.87
CA SER A 62 -6.67 6.09 -11.56
C SER A 62 -5.31 5.64 -11.05
N LEU A 63 -4.42 5.17 -11.94
CA LEU A 63 -3.07 4.78 -11.57
C LEU A 63 -2.29 6.00 -11.06
N ILE A 64 -2.31 7.09 -11.84
CA ILE A 64 -1.63 8.34 -11.47
C ILE A 64 -2.22 8.91 -10.18
N LEU A 65 -3.54 8.99 -10.08
CA LEU A 65 -4.21 9.54 -8.90
C LEU A 65 -3.96 8.66 -7.66
N GLY A 66 -4.00 7.33 -7.81
CA GLY A 66 -3.71 6.39 -6.72
C GLY A 66 -2.30 6.54 -6.18
N LEU A 67 -1.30 6.71 -7.07
CA LEU A 67 0.09 7.00 -6.67
C LEU A 67 0.22 8.36 -5.98
N VAL A 68 -0.41 9.41 -6.52
CA VAL A 68 -0.38 10.74 -5.90
C VAL A 68 -1.01 10.73 -4.51
N LEU A 69 -2.15 10.07 -4.33
CA LEU A 69 -2.82 9.97 -3.03
C LEU A 69 -2.03 9.10 -2.03
N HIS A 70 -1.35 8.07 -2.53
CA HIS A 70 -0.41 7.27 -1.74
C HIS A 70 0.71 8.15 -1.16
N GLU A 71 1.44 8.87 -2.02
CA GLU A 71 2.52 9.76 -1.57
C GLU A 71 2.00 10.92 -0.72
N PHE A 72 0.81 11.44 -1.01
CA PHE A 72 0.19 12.49 -0.22
C PHE A 72 -0.11 12.03 1.21
N SER A 73 -0.42 10.74 1.41
CA SER A 73 -0.63 10.17 2.75
C SER A 73 0.63 10.20 3.59
N HIS A 74 1.78 9.89 2.98
CA HIS A 74 3.10 10.02 3.61
C HIS A 74 3.36 11.45 4.07
N ILE A 75 3.05 12.44 3.23
CA ILE A 75 3.19 13.87 3.58
C ILE A 75 2.27 14.24 4.74
N ILE A 76 1.02 13.78 4.75
CA ILE A 76 0.06 14.08 5.83
C ILE A 76 0.62 13.57 7.17
N VAL A 77 1.15 12.35 7.22
CA VAL A 77 1.73 11.80 8.46
C VAL A 77 2.89 12.68 8.94
N LEU A 78 3.83 13.01 8.06
CA LEU A 78 4.96 13.87 8.42
C LEU A 78 4.52 15.26 8.90
N ALA A 79 3.56 15.87 8.19
CA ALA A 79 2.99 17.15 8.54
C ALA A 79 2.29 17.14 9.90
N ASN A 80 1.51 16.09 10.17
CA ASN A 80 0.77 15.93 11.42
C ASN A 80 1.70 15.73 12.63
N ARG A 81 2.90 15.17 12.38
CA ARG A 81 3.99 15.02 13.35
C ARG A 81 4.91 16.23 13.45
N GLY A 82 4.59 17.34 12.75
CA GLY A 82 5.31 18.61 12.87
C GLY A 82 6.60 18.71 12.06
N VAL A 83 6.85 17.78 11.13
CA VAL A 83 8.01 17.80 10.24
C VAL A 83 7.84 18.89 9.18
N LYS A 84 8.84 19.77 8.99
CA LYS A 84 8.72 20.98 8.15
C LYS A 84 9.42 20.89 6.79
N ASN A 85 10.55 20.20 6.71
CA ASN A 85 11.40 20.14 5.52
C ASN A 85 11.06 18.90 4.67
N ILE A 86 9.86 18.89 4.11
CA ILE A 86 9.34 17.76 3.32
C ILE A 86 9.46 18.09 1.83
N SER A 87 10.10 17.22 1.08
CA SER A 87 10.20 17.29 -0.37
C SER A 87 9.60 16.04 -1.00
N VAL A 88 8.96 16.22 -2.16
CA VAL A 88 8.34 15.14 -2.92
C VAL A 88 8.90 15.17 -4.32
N GLY A 89 9.13 14.00 -4.88
CA GLY A 89 9.56 13.88 -6.27
C GLY A 89 9.12 12.57 -6.88
N ILE A 90 9.56 12.36 -8.12
CA ILE A 90 9.36 11.12 -8.86
C ILE A 90 10.75 10.52 -9.07
N SER A 91 10.91 9.25 -8.74
CA SER A 91 12.12 8.49 -9.03
C SER A 91 11.88 7.58 -10.23
N ILE A 92 12.79 7.63 -11.18
CA ILE A 92 12.88 6.68 -12.29
C ILE A 92 14.01 5.66 -12.03
N SER A 93 14.93 5.98 -11.12
CA SER A 93 16.04 5.11 -10.72
C SER A 93 15.62 4.17 -9.59
N GLY A 94 15.59 2.86 -9.85
CA GLY A 94 15.36 1.80 -8.85
C GLY A 94 13.91 1.31 -8.78
N ILE A 95 13.01 2.16 -8.29
CA ILE A 95 11.56 1.89 -8.24
C ILE A 95 10.87 2.99 -9.04
N TRP A 96 10.11 2.62 -10.06
CA TRP A 96 9.26 3.57 -10.78
C TRP A 96 8.13 4.02 -9.83
N GLY A 97 8.21 5.25 -9.35
CA GLY A 97 7.24 5.75 -8.37
C GLY A 97 7.54 7.15 -7.84
N GLY A 98 6.71 7.58 -6.89
CA GLY A 98 6.95 8.79 -6.10
C GLY A 98 7.96 8.53 -4.98
N PHE A 99 8.48 9.60 -4.39
CA PHE A 99 9.20 9.52 -3.13
C PHE A 99 8.91 10.75 -2.28
N VAL A 100 8.93 10.56 -0.97
CA VAL A 100 8.91 11.63 0.03
C VAL A 100 10.23 11.62 0.80
N LYS A 101 10.93 12.76 0.83
CA LYS A 101 12.14 12.98 1.62
C LYS A 101 11.87 14.00 2.69
N ALA A 102 12.30 13.71 3.91
CA ALA A 102 12.22 14.64 5.02
C ALA A 102 13.44 14.54 5.92
N ASP A 103 13.82 15.66 6.51
CA ASP A 103 14.86 15.73 7.53
C ASP A 103 14.23 15.48 8.91
N VAL A 104 14.57 14.33 9.51
CA VAL A 104 13.99 13.84 10.77
C VAL A 104 15.09 13.29 11.68
N SER A 105 15.00 13.55 12.98
CA SER A 105 15.93 12.97 13.96
C SER A 105 15.74 11.45 14.06
N PRO A 106 16.76 10.68 14.48
CA PRO A 106 16.63 9.22 14.67
C PRO A 106 15.48 8.81 15.60
N GLU A 107 15.27 9.58 16.66
CA GLU A 107 14.20 9.35 17.64
C GLU A 107 12.84 9.53 16.98
N THR A 108 12.65 10.67 16.30
CA THR A 108 11.42 10.98 15.56
C THR A 108 11.15 9.93 14.49
N TYR A 109 12.19 9.54 13.74
CA TYR A 109 12.10 8.52 12.70
C TYR A 109 11.57 7.19 13.25
N SER A 110 12.05 6.75 14.41
CA SER A 110 11.61 5.50 15.03
C SER A 110 10.11 5.50 15.40
N GLU A 111 9.57 6.65 15.80
CA GLU A 111 8.16 6.81 16.15
C GLU A 111 7.26 6.87 14.91
N ILE A 112 7.71 7.58 13.86
CA ILE A 112 6.92 7.79 12.64
C ILE A 112 7.08 6.68 11.61
N LYS A 113 8.08 5.80 11.72
CA LYS A 113 8.38 4.77 10.73
C LYS A 113 7.14 3.95 10.36
N LEU A 114 6.50 3.33 11.34
CA LEU A 114 5.32 2.50 11.10
C LEU A 114 4.14 3.29 10.50
N PRO A 115 3.67 4.40 11.11
CA PRO A 115 2.53 5.14 10.56
C PRO A 115 2.84 5.73 9.18
N PHE A 116 4.08 6.16 8.91
CA PHE A 116 4.51 6.63 7.60
C PHE A 116 4.32 5.53 6.56
N TYR A 117 5.07 4.42 6.64
CA TYR A 117 5.00 3.35 5.66
C TYR A 117 3.63 2.64 5.60
N SER A 118 2.83 2.70 6.67
CA SER A 118 1.46 2.16 6.62
C SER A 118 0.49 3.10 5.91
N SER A 119 0.71 4.42 5.91
CA SER A 119 -0.28 5.39 5.44
C SER A 119 -0.54 5.32 3.94
N GLY A 120 0.50 5.10 3.13
CA GLY A 120 0.37 4.87 1.69
C GLY A 120 -0.50 3.65 1.39
N LEU A 121 -0.16 2.49 1.97
CA LEU A 121 -0.93 1.26 1.86
C LEU A 121 -2.39 1.45 2.29
N GLY A 122 -2.61 2.07 3.44
CA GLY A 122 -3.93 2.32 3.99
C GLY A 122 -4.77 3.25 3.13
N SER A 123 -4.16 4.22 2.45
CA SER A 123 -4.87 5.12 1.54
C SER A 123 -5.38 4.38 0.29
N ASN A 124 -4.56 3.52 -0.31
CA ASN A 124 -5.00 2.69 -1.43
C ASN A 124 -6.09 1.70 -1.00
N LEU A 125 -5.94 1.08 0.18
CA LEU A 125 -6.98 0.21 0.72
C LEU A 125 -8.29 0.98 0.98
N LEU A 126 -8.22 2.18 1.54
CA LEU A 126 -9.38 3.03 1.78
C LEU A 126 -10.12 3.35 0.47
N ILE A 127 -9.39 3.73 -0.58
CA ILE A 127 -9.98 4.03 -1.90
C ILE A 127 -10.62 2.77 -2.50
N PHE A 128 -9.95 1.62 -2.42
CA PHE A 128 -10.52 0.33 -2.84
C PHE A 128 -11.84 0.06 -2.12
N LEU A 129 -11.86 0.10 -0.79
CA LEU A 129 -13.05 -0.19 0.01
C LEU A 129 -14.17 0.84 -0.21
N LEU A 130 -13.83 2.09 -0.50
CA LEU A 130 -14.80 3.15 -0.77
C LEU A 130 -15.53 2.93 -2.10
N PHE A 131 -14.82 2.52 -3.16
CA PHE A 131 -15.39 2.40 -4.50
C PHE A 131 -15.89 1.00 -4.86
N LEU A 132 -15.38 -0.06 -4.20
CA LEU A 132 -15.78 -1.45 -4.45
C LEU A 132 -17.31 -1.69 -4.39
N PRO A 133 -18.06 -1.16 -3.41
CA PRO A 133 -19.52 -1.36 -3.35
C PRO A 133 -20.27 -0.85 -4.58
N PHE A 134 -19.69 0.13 -5.29
CA PHE A 134 -20.27 0.76 -6.47
C PHE A 134 -19.80 0.11 -7.79
N ALA A 135 -18.96 -0.92 -7.73
CA ALA A 135 -18.38 -1.56 -8.91
C ALA A 135 -19.44 -2.10 -9.89
N LYS A 136 -20.56 -2.60 -9.38
CA LYS A 136 -21.67 -3.11 -10.21
C LYS A 136 -22.49 -2.00 -10.87
N ILE A 137 -22.47 -0.79 -10.29
CA ILE A 137 -23.28 0.35 -10.76
C ILE A 137 -22.52 1.10 -11.85
N ASN A 138 -21.21 1.31 -11.66
CA ASN A 138 -20.38 2.06 -12.58
C ASN A 138 -19.04 1.34 -12.82
N PRO A 139 -18.76 0.88 -14.06
CA PRO A 139 -17.52 0.17 -14.39
C PRO A 139 -16.27 1.04 -14.20
N TYR A 140 -16.37 2.36 -14.32
CA TYR A 140 -15.23 3.26 -14.11
C TYR A 140 -14.88 3.36 -12.62
N LEU A 141 -15.87 3.30 -11.72
CA LEU A 141 -15.61 3.21 -10.27
C LEU A 141 -14.99 1.85 -9.90
N HIS A 142 -15.40 0.78 -10.60
CA HIS A 142 -14.75 -0.52 -10.46
C HIS A 142 -13.27 -0.47 -10.85
N ILE A 143 -12.93 0.18 -11.97
CA ILE A 143 -11.53 0.41 -12.37
C ILE A 143 -10.78 1.16 -11.28
N ILE A 144 -11.33 2.25 -10.74
CA ILE A 144 -10.67 3.04 -9.68
C ILE A 144 -10.39 2.18 -8.45
N SER A 145 -11.39 1.41 -8.02
CA SER A 145 -11.29 0.47 -6.91
C SER A 145 -10.16 -0.54 -7.16
N VAL A 146 -10.22 -1.27 -8.27
CA VAL A 146 -9.29 -2.37 -8.59
C VAL A 146 -7.86 -1.86 -8.78
N VAL A 147 -7.66 -0.71 -9.43
CA VAL A 147 -6.31 -0.12 -9.56
C VAL A 147 -5.69 0.16 -8.20
N ASN A 148 -6.47 0.69 -7.25
CA ASN A 148 -5.99 0.93 -5.90
C ASN A 148 -5.72 -0.37 -5.13
N PHE A 149 -6.50 -1.42 -5.35
CA PHE A 149 -6.18 -2.75 -4.83
C PHE A 149 -4.84 -3.27 -5.35
N TRP A 150 -4.57 -3.16 -6.65
CA TRP A 150 -3.30 -3.63 -7.21
C TRP A 150 -2.10 -2.78 -6.78
N LEU A 151 -2.27 -1.46 -6.66
CA LEU A 151 -1.25 -0.58 -6.06
C LEU A 151 -0.95 -0.98 -4.61
N LEU A 152 -1.98 -1.31 -3.82
CA LEU A 152 -1.83 -1.86 -2.48
C LEU A 152 -1.06 -3.19 -2.53
N VAL A 153 -1.46 -4.13 -3.39
CA VAL A 153 -0.80 -5.44 -3.49
C VAL A 153 0.69 -5.30 -3.79
N MET A 154 1.05 -4.48 -4.78
CA MET A 154 2.45 -4.28 -5.17
C MET A 154 3.28 -3.64 -4.05
N ASN A 155 2.73 -2.67 -3.33
CA ASN A 155 3.45 -1.98 -2.25
C ASN A 155 3.45 -2.76 -0.93
N ALA A 156 2.51 -3.68 -0.72
CA ALA A 156 2.42 -4.47 0.51
C ALA A 156 3.32 -5.72 0.50
N ILE A 157 4.00 -6.03 -0.62
CA ILE A 157 4.98 -7.12 -0.69
C ILE A 157 6.07 -6.89 0.38
N PRO A 158 6.46 -7.92 1.16
CA PRO A 158 7.48 -7.82 2.20
C PRO A 158 8.90 -7.77 1.61
N ALA A 159 9.15 -6.78 0.75
CA ALA A 159 10.43 -6.52 0.11
C ALA A 159 11.09 -5.26 0.72
N PRO A 160 12.43 -5.20 0.84
CA PRO A 160 13.12 -4.11 1.56
C PRO A 160 12.87 -2.69 1.04
N LEU A 161 12.50 -2.59 -0.25
CA LEU A 161 12.27 -1.34 -0.97
C LEU A 161 10.79 -0.92 -0.99
N MET A 162 9.89 -1.79 -0.56
CA MET A 162 8.44 -1.55 -0.56
C MET A 162 7.96 -1.14 0.84
N ASP A 163 6.89 -0.36 0.91
CA ASP A 163 6.25 0.05 2.15
C ASP A 163 5.89 -1.13 3.05
N GLY A 164 5.34 -2.20 2.47
CA GLY A 164 4.97 -3.44 3.15
C GLY A 164 6.14 -4.09 3.86
N GLY A 165 7.34 -4.08 3.27
CA GLY A 165 8.55 -4.57 3.90
C GLY A 165 8.94 -3.76 5.13
N LYS A 166 8.80 -2.43 5.09
CA LYS A 166 9.10 -1.56 6.23
C LYS A 166 8.04 -1.66 7.34
N VAL A 167 6.78 -1.85 6.97
CA VAL A 167 5.69 -2.16 7.91
C VAL A 167 5.96 -3.50 8.59
N PHE A 168 6.28 -4.53 7.81
CA PHE A 168 6.62 -5.87 8.31
C PHE A 168 7.81 -5.82 9.28
N GLU A 169 8.92 -5.19 8.89
CA GLU A 169 10.10 -4.97 9.75
C GLU A 169 9.72 -4.28 11.07
N SER A 170 8.90 -3.23 11.00
CA SER A 170 8.50 -2.44 12.17
C SER A 170 7.60 -3.24 13.12
N ILE A 171 6.71 -4.10 12.61
CA ILE A 171 5.87 -5.00 13.41
C ILE A 171 6.74 -6.06 14.09
N PHE A 172 7.65 -6.69 13.34
CA PHE A 172 8.54 -7.73 13.87
C PHE A 172 9.47 -7.22 14.97
N LYS A 173 9.99 -6.00 14.78
CA LYS A 173 10.76 -5.29 15.81
C LYS A 173 9.96 -5.08 17.09
N ARG A 174 8.71 -4.60 17.00
CA ARG A 174 7.83 -4.41 18.17
C ARG A 174 7.51 -5.71 18.91
N LEU A 175 7.49 -6.84 18.19
CA LEU A 175 7.25 -8.17 18.77
C LEU A 175 8.52 -8.88 19.25
N ASN A 176 9.70 -8.26 19.14
CA ASN A 176 11.01 -8.89 19.39
C ASN A 176 11.25 -10.16 18.53
N LEU A 177 10.75 -10.17 17.30
CA LEU A 177 10.85 -11.29 16.35
C LEU A 177 11.82 -11.02 15.18
N GLU A 178 12.63 -9.95 15.25
CA GLU A 178 13.53 -9.51 14.18
C GLU A 178 14.39 -10.64 13.59
N LYS A 179 14.89 -11.54 14.46
CA LYS A 179 15.71 -12.69 14.09
C LYS A 179 15.01 -13.71 13.18
N TYR A 180 13.68 -13.69 13.12
CA TYR A 180 12.87 -14.58 12.28
C TYR A 180 12.37 -13.92 10.99
N MET A 181 12.61 -12.62 10.80
CA MET A 181 12.06 -11.87 9.67
C MET A 181 12.54 -12.44 8.33
N GLU A 182 13.84 -12.67 8.17
CA GLU A 182 14.41 -13.26 6.96
C GLU A 182 13.89 -14.67 6.70
N LEU A 183 13.79 -15.48 7.75
CA LEU A 183 13.28 -16.85 7.67
C LEU A 183 11.81 -16.88 7.23
N ILE A 184 10.97 -16.00 7.77
CA ILE A 184 9.54 -15.95 7.43
C ILE A 184 9.35 -15.41 6.02
N SER A 185 10.05 -14.34 5.63
CA SER A 185 10.01 -13.82 4.26
C SER A 185 10.47 -14.87 3.25
N ALA A 186 11.57 -15.59 3.54
CA ALA A 186 12.03 -16.70 2.70
C ALA A 186 11.02 -17.86 2.67
N GLY A 187 10.39 -18.18 3.81
CA GLY A 187 9.35 -19.21 3.92
C GLY A 187 8.12 -18.88 3.07
N VAL A 188 7.64 -17.63 3.10
CA VAL A 188 6.52 -17.18 2.25
C VAL A 188 6.87 -17.32 0.76
N LEU A 189 8.06 -16.86 0.35
CA LEU A 189 8.51 -16.99 -1.04
C LEU A 189 8.65 -18.45 -1.48
N LEU A 190 9.17 -19.31 -0.60
CA LEU A 190 9.30 -20.74 -0.86
C LEU A 190 7.93 -21.41 -1.01
N ILE A 191 6.97 -21.07 -0.15
CA ILE A 191 5.59 -21.56 -0.26
C ILE A 191 4.99 -21.16 -1.62
N TRP A 192 5.15 -19.90 -2.03
CA TRP A 192 4.66 -19.44 -3.34
C TRP A 192 5.33 -20.20 -4.49
N LEU A 193 6.65 -20.37 -4.44
CA LEU A 193 7.39 -21.14 -5.45
C LEU A 193 6.89 -22.60 -5.53
N MET A 194 6.67 -23.25 -4.39
CA MET A 194 6.14 -24.62 -4.33
C MET A 194 4.73 -24.71 -4.92
N ILE A 195 3.85 -23.76 -4.62
CA ILE A 195 2.50 -23.71 -5.19
C ILE A 195 2.56 -23.57 -6.72
N ILE A 196 3.42 -22.68 -7.22
CA ILE A 196 3.61 -22.46 -8.66
C ILE A 196 4.13 -23.73 -9.34
N ILE A 197 5.18 -24.36 -8.80
CA ILE A 197 5.74 -25.61 -9.34
C ILE A 197 4.67 -26.71 -9.36
N PHE A 198 3.94 -26.88 -8.26
CA PHE A 198 2.88 -27.88 -8.16
C PHE A 198 1.81 -27.67 -9.25
N LYS A 199 1.38 -26.43 -9.49
CA LYS A 199 0.41 -26.08 -10.54
C LYS A 199 0.90 -26.30 -11.97
N ILE A 200 2.21 -26.23 -12.21
CA ILE A 200 2.79 -26.49 -13.53
C ILE A 200 2.89 -28.00 -13.78
N LEU A 201 3.14 -28.80 -12.73
CA LEU A 201 3.39 -30.23 -12.84
C LEU A 201 2.12 -31.10 -12.77
N PHE A 202 1.06 -30.64 -12.08
CA PHE A 202 -0.17 -31.38 -11.81
C PHE A 202 -1.41 -30.54 -12.14
#